data_AF-A0A1Q6IH75-F1
#
_entry.id   AF-A0A1Q6IH75-F1
#
_cell.length_a   1.000
_cell.length_b   1.000
_cell.length_c   1.000
_cell.angle_alpha   90.00
_cell.angle_beta   90.00
_cell.angle_gamma   90.00
#
_symmetry.space_group_name_H-M   'P 1'
#
loop_
_entity.id
_entity.type
_entity.pdbx_description
1 polymer ?
#
loop_
_entity_poly.entity_id
_entity_poly.type
_entity_poly.pdbx_seq_one_letter_code
_entity_poly.pdbx_strand_id
1 'polypeptide(L)'
;DALSPELYPDIVSSTPFLIELFDVKVKDQKAKVDTTLYAYLKEEQRSPWWSAIFSAPFKVLGWTLSLFKDEPEEGDAKLDPFRLTRDESAIADALSKRISVSVDKKTGVTTLSVTMQDPLISASLTDTVMHCLQNYITDYRTNKARHDLAFTEKLYGEAKASYESAQKKYANFVDANQNIILLSYRAEQERLQNEMNLAYQVYTQVSQQLQMARAKVQEITPVYTVVQPATVPLKPAKPNKLMILIGFMFLAGVGSVGWILFVKDLLKGWKKQTI
;
A
#
# COMPACT_ATOMS: atom_id res chain seq x y z
N ASP A 1 19.02 -3.43 8.73
CA ASP A 1 18.60 -2.95 7.39
C ASP A 1 17.39 -3.65 6.77
N ALA A 2 16.75 -4.63 7.41
CA ALA A 2 15.45 -5.12 6.96
C ALA A 2 14.32 -4.21 7.49
N LEU A 3 13.27 -4.01 6.67
CA LEU A 3 12.03 -3.40 7.11
C LEU A 3 11.45 -4.23 8.27
N SER A 4 11.38 -3.63 9.45
CA SER A 4 10.82 -4.28 10.64
C SER A 4 9.31 -4.37 10.51
N PRO A 5 8.68 -5.49 10.92
CA PRO A 5 7.22 -5.58 11.03
C PRO A 5 6.58 -4.44 11.83
N GLU A 6 7.33 -3.84 12.75
CA GLU A 6 6.88 -2.68 13.53
C GLU A 6 6.57 -1.44 12.68
N LEU A 7 7.09 -1.35 11.46
CA LEU A 7 6.84 -0.26 10.51
C LEU A 7 5.64 -0.50 9.59
N TYR A 8 5.00 -1.68 9.65
CA TYR A 8 3.85 -1.98 8.79
C TYR A 8 2.68 -1.02 9.01
N PRO A 9 2.33 -0.61 10.25
CA PRO A 9 1.31 0.42 10.45
C PRO A 9 1.67 1.74 9.77
N ASP A 10 2.93 2.16 9.86
CA ASP A 10 3.40 3.42 9.27
C ASP A 10 3.32 3.38 7.73
N ILE A 11 3.68 2.24 7.12
CA ILE A 11 3.58 2.03 5.66
C ILE A 11 2.13 2.14 5.19
N VAL A 12 1.21 1.44 5.86
CA VAL A 12 -0.20 1.43 5.47
C VAL A 12 -0.86 2.80 5.68
N SER A 13 -0.35 3.60 6.62
CA SER A 13 -0.78 4.99 6.82
C SER A 13 -0.10 6.00 5.89
N SER A 14 0.91 5.58 5.11
CA SER A 14 1.68 6.48 4.26
C SER A 14 0.88 6.92 3.04
N THR A 15 1.08 8.18 2.63
CA THR A 15 0.41 8.77 1.47
C THR A 15 0.57 7.93 0.19
N PRO A 16 1.78 7.44 -0.17
CA PRO A 16 1.94 6.64 -1.39
C PRO A 16 1.11 5.36 -1.37
N PHE A 17 1.02 4.70 -0.22
CA PHE A 17 0.22 3.48 -0.06
C PHE A 17 -1.28 3.76 -0.18
N LEU A 18 -1.76 4.83 0.44
CA LEU A 18 -3.19 5.18 0.44
C LEU A 18 -3.69 5.61 -0.94
N ILE A 19 -2.87 6.35 -1.69
CA ILE A 19 -3.19 6.79 -3.06
C ILE A 19 -3.28 5.58 -3.99
N GLU A 20 -2.42 4.57 -3.83
CA GLU A 20 -2.48 3.35 -4.64
C GLU A 20 -3.83 2.61 -4.48
N LEU A 21 -4.48 2.77 -3.32
CA LEU A 21 -5.80 2.19 -3.07
C LEU A 21 -6.94 2.96 -3.75
N PHE A 22 -6.73 4.18 -4.25
CA PHE A 22 -7.81 5.01 -4.81
C PHE A 22 -8.47 4.36 -6.03
N ASP A 23 -7.67 3.72 -6.87
CA ASP A 23 -8.12 3.08 -8.12
C ASP A 23 -8.72 1.68 -7.91
N VAL A 24 -8.67 1.15 -6.69
CA VAL A 24 -9.24 -0.17 -6.36
C VAL A 24 -10.73 -0.17 -6.64
N LYS A 25 -11.19 -1.09 -7.48
CA LYS A 25 -12.62 -1.27 -7.77
C LYS A 25 -13.31 -1.93 -6.59
N VAL A 26 -14.39 -1.31 -6.12
CA VAL A 26 -15.20 -1.80 -5.00
C VAL A 26 -16.63 -2.08 -5.45
N LYS A 27 -17.20 -3.18 -4.94
CA LYS A 27 -18.58 -3.59 -5.22
C LYS A 27 -19.35 -3.83 -3.92
N ASP A 28 -20.54 -3.25 -3.83
CA ASP A 28 -21.49 -3.50 -2.73
C ASP A 28 -22.20 -4.85 -2.93
N GLN A 29 -22.61 -5.51 -1.84
CA GLN A 29 -23.46 -6.72 -1.84
C GLN A 29 -24.69 -6.61 -2.73
N LYS A 30 -25.26 -5.41 -2.85
CA LYS A 30 -26.45 -5.15 -3.66
C LYS A 30 -26.16 -4.90 -5.15
N ALA A 31 -24.89 -4.94 -5.55
CA ALA A 31 -24.41 -4.63 -6.90
C ALA A 31 -24.86 -3.25 -7.42
N LYS A 32 -25.21 -2.32 -6.52
CA LYS A 32 -25.61 -0.95 -6.87
C LYS A 32 -24.42 -0.01 -7.02
N VAL A 33 -23.31 -0.35 -6.36
CA VAL A 33 -22.05 0.38 -6.36
C VAL A 33 -21.06 -0.47 -7.13
N ASP A 34 -20.53 0.05 -8.23
CA ASP A 34 -19.43 -0.51 -9.02
C ASP A 34 -18.54 0.65 -9.46
N THR A 35 -17.68 1.09 -8.54
CA THR A 35 -16.88 2.31 -8.72
C THR A 35 -15.49 2.16 -8.08
N THR A 36 -14.65 3.18 -8.19
CA THR A 36 -13.34 3.21 -7.52
C THR A 36 -13.51 3.50 -6.03
N LEU A 37 -12.54 3.07 -5.21
CA LEU A 37 -12.56 3.35 -3.78
C LEU A 37 -12.61 4.85 -3.51
N TYR A 38 -11.90 5.65 -4.32
CA TYR A 38 -11.96 7.11 -4.26
C TYR A 38 -13.40 7.63 -4.43
N ALA A 39 -14.07 7.26 -5.52
CA ALA A 39 -15.43 7.71 -5.80
C ALA A 39 -16.43 7.20 -4.74
N TYR A 40 -16.28 5.96 -4.28
CA TYR A 40 -17.09 5.42 -3.19
C TYR A 40 -16.94 6.22 -1.89
N LEU A 41 -15.70 6.60 -1.54
CA LEU A 41 -15.46 7.38 -0.34
C LEU A 41 -15.93 8.84 -0.48
N LYS A 42 -15.92 9.40 -1.70
CA LYS A 42 -16.34 10.78 -1.99
C LYS A 42 -17.87 10.93 -2.04
N GLU A 43 -18.56 10.03 -2.74
CA GLU A 43 -19.95 10.25 -3.17
C GLU A 43 -20.96 9.32 -2.51
N GLU A 44 -20.56 8.10 -2.14
CA GLU A 44 -21.47 7.03 -1.71
C GLU A 44 -21.56 6.90 -0.18
N GLN A 45 -20.78 7.67 0.59
CA GLN A 45 -20.81 7.61 2.04
C GLN A 45 -22.11 8.20 2.61
N ARG A 46 -22.83 7.38 3.39
CA ARG A 46 -24.01 7.87 4.12
C ARG A 46 -23.59 8.82 5.22
N SER A 47 -24.18 10.02 5.21
CA SER A 47 -24.02 11.00 6.27
C SER A 47 -25.09 10.85 7.37
N PRO A 48 -24.76 11.06 8.65
CA PRO A 48 -25.76 11.05 9.73
C PRO A 48 -26.79 12.16 9.54
N TRP A 49 -28.06 11.89 9.83
CA TRP A 49 -29.14 12.88 9.67
C TRP A 49 -28.95 14.15 10.52
N TRP A 50 -28.27 14.06 11.67
CA TRP A 50 -27.95 15.23 12.51
C TRP A 50 -26.95 16.19 11.87
N SER A 51 -26.12 15.74 10.92
CA SER A 51 -25.15 16.60 10.23
C SER A 51 -25.85 17.70 9.40
N ALA A 52 -27.03 17.38 8.84
CA ALA A 52 -27.87 18.35 8.16
C ALA A 52 -28.46 19.41 9.12
N ILE A 53 -28.67 19.07 10.39
CA ILE A 53 -29.27 19.96 11.39
C ILE A 53 -28.22 20.90 11.99
N PHE A 54 -27.03 20.41 12.33
CA PHE A 54 -25.96 21.26 12.87
C PHE A 54 -25.34 22.18 11.81
N SER A 55 -25.40 21.82 10.53
CA SER A 55 -24.94 22.68 9.42
C SER A 55 -25.94 23.76 9.01
N ALA A 56 -27.21 23.66 9.45
CA ALA A 56 -28.26 24.61 9.10
C ALA A 56 -27.99 26.06 9.58
N PRO A 57 -27.62 26.33 10.85
CA PRO A 57 -27.37 27.71 11.28
C PRO A 57 -26.13 28.34 10.61
N PHE A 58 -25.15 27.54 10.17
CA PHE A 58 -23.96 28.05 9.45
C PHE A 58 -24.19 28.27 7.96
N LYS A 59 -25.04 27.46 7.29
CA LYS A 59 -25.40 27.67 5.88
C LYS A 59 -26.23 28.94 5.67
N VAL A 60 -27.08 29.30 6.64
CA VAL A 60 -27.86 30.57 6.63
C VAL A 60 -26.97 31.80 6.89
N LEU A 61 -25.74 31.63 7.37
CA LEU A 61 -24.73 32.70 7.46
C LEU A 61 -23.81 32.76 6.23
N GLY A 62 -23.72 31.70 5.42
CA GLY A 62 -22.82 31.59 4.27
C GLY A 62 -23.42 31.97 2.89
N TRP A 63 -24.74 32.08 2.76
CA TRP A 63 -25.38 32.55 1.51
C TRP A 63 -25.05 34.02 1.18
N THR A 64 -24.50 34.79 2.13
CA THR A 64 -24.06 36.18 1.92
C THR A 64 -22.62 36.29 1.39
N LEU A 65 -21.85 35.20 1.35
CA LEU A 65 -20.44 35.20 0.88
C LEU A 65 -20.21 34.42 -0.41
N SER A 66 -21.23 33.79 -0.98
CA SER A 66 -21.11 32.73 -2.02
C SER A 66 -21.22 33.22 -3.47
N LEU A 67 -21.06 34.53 -3.74
CA LEU A 67 -21.08 35.05 -5.11
C LEU A 67 -19.71 35.01 -5.84
N PHE A 68 -18.65 34.47 -5.24
CA PHE A 68 -17.36 34.33 -5.92
C PHE A 68 -16.61 33.09 -5.43
N LYS A 69 -16.94 31.92 -5.98
CA LYS A 69 -15.97 30.84 -6.09
C LYS A 69 -16.44 29.78 -7.08
N ASP A 70 -16.02 29.95 -8.33
CA ASP A 70 -15.97 28.83 -9.27
C ASP A 70 -14.76 27.98 -8.88
N GLU A 71 -15.03 26.77 -8.39
CA GLU A 71 -13.98 25.74 -8.23
C GLU A 71 -13.83 25.04 -9.58
N PRO A 72 -12.62 24.97 -10.16
CA PRO A 72 -12.41 24.27 -11.40
C PRO A 72 -12.52 22.76 -11.17
N GLU A 73 -13.29 22.08 -12.01
CA GLU A 73 -13.21 20.63 -12.16
C GLU A 73 -11.88 20.28 -12.82
N GLU A 74 -10.94 19.74 -12.04
CA GLU A 74 -9.71 19.15 -12.58
C GLU A 74 -9.94 17.67 -12.83
N GLY A 75 -10.08 17.31 -14.11
CA GLY A 75 -10.13 15.93 -14.58
C GLY A 75 -8.75 15.28 -14.67
N ASP A 76 -8.73 13.95 -14.52
CA ASP A 76 -7.75 12.95 -14.99
C ASP A 76 -6.25 13.35 -15.00
N ALA A 77 -5.80 14.13 -14.02
CA ALA A 77 -4.40 14.29 -13.74
C ALA A 77 -3.93 13.06 -12.93
N LYS A 78 -2.95 12.34 -13.48
CA LYS A 78 -2.25 11.22 -12.84
C LYS A 78 -1.92 11.59 -11.38
N LEU A 79 -2.44 10.81 -10.42
CA LEU A 79 -2.29 11.03 -8.98
C LEU A 79 -0.80 11.30 -8.64
N ASP A 80 -0.51 12.50 -8.13
CA ASP A 80 0.83 12.92 -7.73
C ASP A 80 0.94 12.89 -6.20
N PRO A 81 1.68 11.93 -5.60
CA PRO A 81 1.88 11.87 -4.15
C PRO A 81 2.53 13.13 -3.56
N PHE A 82 3.21 13.95 -4.37
CA PHE A 82 3.79 15.22 -3.91
C PHE A 82 2.80 16.39 -3.93
N ARG A 83 1.70 16.30 -4.68
CA ARG A 83 0.75 17.41 -4.90
C ARG A 83 -0.70 16.92 -4.85
N LEU A 84 -1.14 16.48 -3.68
CA LEU A 84 -2.54 16.13 -3.46
C LEU A 84 -3.45 17.36 -3.45
N THR A 85 -4.63 17.22 -4.06
CA THR A 85 -5.74 18.13 -3.88
C THR A 85 -6.31 18.02 -2.46
N ARG A 86 -7.10 19.01 -2.05
CA ARG A 86 -7.76 19.00 -0.73
C ARG A 86 -8.66 17.78 -0.55
N ASP A 87 -9.38 17.41 -1.60
CA ASP A 87 -10.28 16.25 -1.60
C ASP A 87 -9.49 14.94 -1.44
N GLU A 88 -8.42 14.77 -2.21
CA GLU A 88 -7.57 13.58 -2.13
C GLU A 88 -6.90 13.44 -0.75
N SER A 89 -6.38 14.54 -0.18
CA SER A 89 -5.83 14.53 1.17
C SER A 89 -6.88 14.15 2.21
N ALA A 90 -8.10 14.68 2.10
CA ALA A 90 -9.19 14.36 3.02
C ALA A 90 -9.63 12.89 2.91
N ILE A 91 -9.67 12.35 1.69
CA ILE A 91 -10.00 10.95 1.44
C ILE A 91 -8.89 10.02 1.93
N ALA A 92 -7.61 10.36 1.71
CA ALA A 92 -6.47 9.63 2.25
C ALA A 92 -6.51 9.58 3.80
N ASP A 93 -6.76 10.71 4.45
CA ASP A 93 -6.93 10.78 5.91
C ASP A 93 -8.14 9.99 6.43
N ALA A 94 -9.23 9.96 5.67
CA ALA A 94 -10.39 9.15 6.00
C ALA A 94 -10.09 7.66 5.87
N LEU A 95 -9.32 7.27 4.85
CA LEU A 95 -8.92 5.89 4.58
C LEU A 95 -7.91 5.40 5.62
N SER A 96 -6.91 6.21 5.99
CA SER A 96 -5.91 5.87 7.01
C SER A 96 -6.55 5.56 8.37
N LYS A 97 -7.63 6.25 8.74
CA LYS A 97 -8.40 5.98 9.97
C LYS A 97 -9.24 4.72 9.91
N ARG A 98 -9.53 4.20 8.71
CA ARG A 98 -10.36 3.00 8.47
C ARG A 98 -9.54 1.73 8.37
N ILE A 99 -8.26 1.84 8.00
CA ILE A 99 -7.33 0.73 7.91
C ILE A 99 -6.49 0.70 9.19
N SER A 100 -6.50 -0.44 9.87
CA SER A 100 -5.69 -0.67 11.07
C SER A 100 -4.82 -1.89 10.89
N VAL A 101 -3.52 -1.72 11.15
CA VAL A 101 -2.54 -2.81 11.18
C VAL A 101 -1.95 -2.85 12.57
N SER A 102 -1.88 -4.04 13.16
CA SER A 102 -1.16 -4.28 14.40
C SER A 102 -0.27 -5.51 14.26
N VAL A 103 0.87 -5.49 14.92
CA VAL A 103 1.83 -6.59 14.91
C VAL A 103 2.08 -7.04 16.34
N ASP A 104 1.81 -8.31 16.62
CA ASP A 104 2.17 -8.94 17.89
C ASP A 104 3.65 -9.31 17.87
N LYS A 105 4.46 -8.64 18.70
CA LYS A 105 5.91 -8.85 18.78
C LYS A 105 6.29 -10.24 19.29
N LYS A 106 5.43 -10.93 20.03
CA LYS A 106 5.71 -12.26 20.59
C LYS A 106 5.44 -13.36 19.57
N THR A 107 4.34 -13.24 18.83
CA THR A 107 3.90 -14.28 17.89
C THR A 107 4.28 -13.97 16.45
N GLY A 108 4.66 -12.72 16.13
CA GLY A 108 4.90 -12.25 14.77
C GLY A 108 3.62 -12.09 13.94
N VAL A 109 2.45 -12.31 14.55
CA VAL A 109 1.15 -12.24 13.85
C VAL A 109 0.82 -10.79 13.55
N THR A 110 0.61 -10.50 12.27
CA THR A 110 0.12 -9.21 11.78
C THR A 110 -1.40 -9.29 11.61
N THR A 111 -2.13 -8.44 12.31
CA THR A 111 -3.59 -8.31 12.18
C THR A 111 -3.91 -7.08 11.35
N LEU A 112 -4.55 -7.28 10.21
CA LEU A 112 -5.09 -6.22 9.36
C LEU A 112 -6.60 -6.15 9.54
N SER A 113 -7.15 -4.94 9.64
CA SER A 113 -8.58 -4.72 9.77
C SER A 113 -8.99 -3.46 9.00
N VAL A 114 -10.04 -3.58 8.19
CA VAL A 114 -10.60 -2.46 7.44
C VAL A 114 -12.06 -2.25 7.83
N THR A 115 -12.42 -1.00 8.17
CA THR A 115 -13.77 -0.63 8.59
C THR A 115 -14.49 0.20 7.52
N MET A 116 -15.44 -0.41 6.81
CA MET A 116 -16.32 0.26 5.86
C MET A 116 -17.80 0.20 6.26
N GLN A 117 -18.63 1.02 5.61
CA GLN A 117 -20.08 1.03 5.83
C GLN A 117 -20.73 -0.26 5.29
N ASP A 118 -20.27 -0.73 4.13
CA ASP A 118 -20.68 -2.00 3.57
C ASP A 118 -19.77 -3.16 4.03
N PRO A 119 -20.34 -4.29 4.48
CA PRO A 119 -19.58 -5.45 4.93
C PRO A 119 -18.81 -6.19 3.82
N LEU A 120 -19.31 -6.23 2.57
CA LEU A 120 -18.57 -6.84 1.46
C LEU A 120 -17.39 -5.96 1.03
N ILE A 121 -17.59 -4.65 0.94
CA ILE A 121 -16.49 -3.70 0.67
C ILE A 121 -15.43 -3.80 1.77
N SER A 122 -15.83 -3.96 3.04
CA SER A 122 -14.87 -4.17 4.14
C SER A 122 -14.00 -5.40 3.92
N ALA A 123 -14.60 -6.55 3.56
CA ALA A 123 -13.86 -7.79 3.33
C ALA A 123 -12.98 -7.73 2.08
N SER A 124 -13.54 -7.29 0.95
CA SER A 124 -12.82 -7.14 -0.33
C SER A 124 -11.63 -6.19 -0.21
N LEU A 125 -11.82 -5.07 0.49
CA LEU A 125 -10.74 -4.11 0.68
C LEU A 125 -9.69 -4.61 1.67
N THR A 126 -10.08 -5.36 2.71
CA THR A 126 -9.12 -6.02 3.60
C THR A 126 -8.20 -6.97 2.83
N ASP A 127 -8.78 -7.77 1.93
CA ASP A 127 -8.03 -8.67 1.05
C ASP A 127 -7.08 -7.91 0.11
N THR A 128 -7.58 -6.84 -0.51
CA THR A 128 -6.77 -5.99 -1.40
C THR A 128 -5.60 -5.33 -0.65
N VAL A 129 -5.87 -4.73 0.51
CA VAL A 129 -4.84 -4.07 1.34
C VAL A 129 -3.80 -5.08 1.82
N MET A 130 -4.19 -6.31 2.14
CA MET A 130 -3.26 -7.39 2.47
C MET A 130 -2.29 -7.66 1.31
N HIS A 131 -2.80 -7.80 0.09
CA HIS A 131 -1.96 -8.04 -1.09
C HIS A 131 -1.06 -6.85 -1.42
N CYS A 132 -1.58 -5.61 -1.35
CA CYS A 132 -0.77 -4.40 -1.52
C CYS A 132 0.37 -4.34 -0.49
N LEU A 133 0.08 -4.64 0.78
CA LEU A 133 1.10 -4.66 1.83
C LEU A 133 2.15 -5.76 1.60
N GLN A 134 1.73 -6.96 1.19
CA GLN A 134 2.65 -8.05 0.84
C GLN A 134 3.57 -7.66 -0.32
N ASN A 135 3.02 -7.06 -1.38
CA ASN A 135 3.79 -6.61 -2.54
C ASN A 135 4.79 -5.51 -2.13
N TYR A 136 4.34 -4.50 -1.39
CA TYR A 136 5.20 -3.43 -0.90
C TYR A 136 6.38 -3.97 -0.08
N ILE A 137 6.12 -4.89 0.86
CA ILE A 137 7.17 -5.48 1.70
C ILE A 137 8.12 -6.34 0.85
N THR A 138 7.57 -7.13 -0.08
CA THR A 138 8.35 -7.99 -0.97
C THR A 138 9.28 -7.15 -1.83
N ASP A 139 8.75 -6.11 -2.45
CA ASP A 139 9.51 -5.21 -3.31
C ASP A 139 10.57 -4.48 -2.50
N TYR A 140 10.22 -3.89 -1.36
CA TYR A 140 11.20 -3.21 -0.51
C TYR A 140 12.35 -4.14 -0.09
N ARG A 141 12.03 -5.37 0.36
CA ARG A 141 13.06 -6.32 0.82
C ARG A 141 13.93 -6.84 -0.31
N THR A 142 13.34 -7.11 -1.47
CA THR A 142 14.05 -7.74 -2.59
C THR A 142 14.69 -6.74 -3.55
N ASN A 143 14.37 -5.44 -3.46
CA ASN A 143 14.76 -4.41 -4.43
C ASN A 143 16.27 -4.42 -4.73
N LYS A 144 17.10 -4.34 -3.69
CA LYS A 144 18.56 -4.34 -3.84
C LYS A 144 19.06 -5.63 -4.49
N ALA A 145 18.58 -6.78 -4.02
CA ALA A 145 19.00 -8.08 -4.55
C ALA A 145 18.57 -8.28 -6.01
N ARG A 146 17.40 -7.77 -6.41
CA ARG A 146 16.93 -7.77 -7.81
C ARG A 146 17.81 -6.90 -8.70
N HIS A 147 18.23 -5.72 -8.23
CA HIS A 147 19.18 -4.88 -8.96
C HIS A 147 20.56 -5.53 -9.08
N ASP A 148 21.07 -6.11 -8.00
CA ASP A 148 22.34 -6.84 -7.99
C ASP A 148 22.29 -8.04 -8.96
N LEU A 149 21.16 -8.77 -9.01
CA LEU A 149 20.92 -9.85 -9.95
C LEU A 149 20.91 -9.34 -11.40
N ALA A 150 20.15 -8.29 -11.71
CA ALA A 150 20.06 -7.72 -13.05
C ALA A 150 21.44 -7.24 -13.56
N PHE A 151 22.24 -6.63 -12.69
CA PHE A 151 23.61 -6.25 -13.01
C PHE A 151 24.50 -7.47 -13.31
N THR A 152 24.38 -8.52 -12.50
CA THR A 152 25.14 -9.77 -12.69
C THR A 152 24.72 -10.51 -13.96
N GLU A 153 23.42 -10.50 -14.31
CA GLU A 153 22.91 -11.05 -15.57
C GLU A 153 23.48 -10.33 -16.79
N LYS A 154 23.62 -9.00 -16.71
CA LYS A 154 24.30 -8.22 -17.75
C LYS A 154 25.77 -8.63 -17.89
N LEU A 155 26.52 -8.70 -16.79
CA LEU A 155 27.92 -9.15 -16.81
C LEU A 155 28.07 -10.57 -17.34
N TYR A 156 27.13 -11.45 -17.00
CA TYR A 156 27.11 -12.82 -17.52
C TYR A 156 26.98 -12.84 -19.04
N GLY A 157 26.07 -12.03 -19.60
CA GLY A 157 25.90 -11.89 -21.04
C GLY A 157 27.16 -11.37 -21.74
N GLU A 158 27.80 -10.35 -21.18
CA GLU A 158 29.05 -9.78 -21.71
C GLU A 158 30.22 -10.79 -21.66
N ALA A 159 30.40 -11.48 -20.52
CA ALA A 159 31.44 -12.49 -20.35
C ALA A 159 31.24 -13.69 -21.28
N LYS A 160 30.00 -14.14 -21.44
CA LYS A 160 29.65 -15.22 -22.37
C LYS A 160 29.98 -14.85 -23.82
N ALA A 161 29.55 -13.66 -24.27
CA ALA A 161 29.83 -13.20 -25.62
C ALA A 161 31.35 -13.03 -25.88
N SER A 162 32.09 -12.54 -24.89
CA SER A 162 33.55 -12.43 -24.96
C SER A 162 34.23 -13.81 -25.10
N TYR A 163 33.81 -14.77 -24.27
CA TYR A 163 34.28 -16.16 -24.35
C TYR A 163 33.98 -16.80 -25.70
N GLU A 164 32.74 -16.70 -26.20
CA GLU A 164 32.35 -17.26 -27.50
C GLU A 164 33.15 -16.62 -28.65
N SER A 165 33.43 -15.32 -28.57
CA SER A 165 34.30 -14.61 -29.54
C SER A 165 35.74 -15.11 -29.50
N ALA A 166 36.34 -15.23 -28.31
CA ALA A 166 37.70 -15.75 -28.14
C ALA A 166 37.82 -17.22 -28.59
N GLN A 167 36.83 -18.05 -28.25
CA GLN A 167 36.73 -19.43 -28.69
C GLN A 167 36.68 -19.53 -30.22
N LYS A 168 35.84 -18.70 -30.87
CA LYS A 168 35.73 -18.67 -32.33
C LYS A 168 37.03 -18.22 -33.00
N LYS A 169 37.72 -17.22 -32.44
CA LYS A 169 39.04 -16.78 -32.96
C LYS A 169 40.07 -17.90 -32.88
N TYR A 170 40.16 -18.58 -31.74
CA TYR A 170 41.06 -19.70 -31.53
C TYR A 170 40.75 -20.86 -32.50
N ALA A 171 39.48 -21.27 -32.59
CA ALA A 171 39.05 -22.34 -33.50
C ALA A 171 39.39 -22.01 -34.97
N ASN A 172 39.04 -20.81 -35.43
CA ASN A 172 39.34 -20.37 -36.80
C ASN A 172 40.86 -20.35 -37.07
N PHE A 173 41.68 -19.93 -36.11
CA PHE A 173 43.14 -19.92 -36.27
C PHE A 173 43.70 -21.34 -36.37
N VAL A 174 43.25 -22.26 -35.51
CA VAL A 174 43.69 -23.67 -35.53
C VAL A 174 43.25 -24.36 -36.82
N ASP A 175 42.02 -24.14 -37.27
CA ASP A 175 41.48 -24.73 -38.50
C ASP A 175 42.19 -24.20 -39.76
N ALA A 176 42.50 -22.91 -39.82
CA ALA A 176 43.16 -22.31 -40.98
C ALA A 176 44.65 -22.69 -41.12
N ASN A 177 45.30 -23.12 -40.03
CA ASN A 177 46.76 -23.28 -39.96
C ASN A 177 47.18 -24.72 -39.62
N GLN A 178 46.41 -25.71 -40.08
CA GLN A 178 46.75 -27.11 -39.90
C GLN A 178 48.09 -27.45 -40.59
N ASN A 179 48.95 -28.19 -39.88
CA ASN A 179 50.27 -28.67 -40.35
C ASN A 179 51.38 -27.60 -40.52
N ILE A 180 51.26 -26.41 -39.92
CA ILE A 180 52.32 -25.41 -39.92
C ILE A 180 53.30 -25.63 -38.74
N ILE A 181 54.61 -25.68 -39.02
CA ILE A 181 55.67 -26.00 -38.03
C ILE A 181 56.41 -24.74 -37.53
N LEU A 182 56.10 -23.56 -38.08
CA LEU A 182 56.78 -22.31 -37.73
C LEU A 182 56.54 -21.92 -36.26
N LEU A 183 57.61 -21.51 -35.56
CA LEU A 183 57.57 -21.14 -34.16
C LEU A 183 56.66 -19.93 -33.88
N SER A 184 56.59 -18.97 -34.81
CA SER A 184 55.69 -17.81 -34.73
C SER A 184 54.22 -18.20 -34.67
N TYR A 185 53.82 -19.23 -35.43
CA TYR A 185 52.44 -19.74 -35.42
C TYR A 185 52.11 -20.43 -34.11
N ARG A 186 53.05 -21.19 -33.55
CA ARG A 186 52.88 -21.82 -32.23
C ARG A 186 52.71 -20.77 -31.12
N ALA A 187 53.53 -19.72 -31.15
CA ALA A 187 53.42 -18.62 -30.19
C ALA A 187 52.06 -17.91 -30.30
N GLU A 188 51.56 -17.67 -31.51
CA GLU A 188 50.25 -17.06 -31.73
C GLU A 188 49.09 -17.98 -31.32
N GLN A 189 49.19 -19.29 -31.60
CA GLN A 189 48.22 -20.28 -31.13
C GLN A 189 48.13 -20.29 -29.60
N GLU A 190 49.27 -20.29 -28.91
CA GLU A 190 49.34 -20.26 -27.46
C GLU A 190 48.75 -18.96 -26.89
N ARG A 191 49.03 -17.81 -27.53
CA ARG A 191 48.43 -16.52 -27.18
C ARG A 191 46.90 -16.55 -27.26
N LEU A 192 46.34 -17.03 -28.37
CA LEU A 192 44.89 -17.15 -28.56
C LEU A 192 44.24 -18.16 -27.61
N GLN A 193 44.94 -19.27 -27.32
CA GLN A 193 44.48 -20.26 -26.34
C GLN A 193 44.44 -19.64 -24.93
N ASN A 194 45.44 -18.87 -24.55
CA ASN A 194 45.49 -18.18 -23.27
C ASN A 194 44.40 -17.11 -23.15
N GLU A 195 44.11 -16.36 -24.21
CA GLU A 195 42.98 -15.43 -24.25
C GLU A 195 41.63 -16.14 -24.08
N MET A 196 41.44 -17.26 -24.79
CA MET A 196 40.23 -18.09 -24.64
C MET A 196 40.10 -18.62 -23.21
N ASN A 197 41.18 -19.14 -22.63
CA ASN A 197 41.20 -19.67 -21.26
C ASN A 197 40.90 -18.58 -20.23
N LEU A 198 41.46 -17.38 -20.40
CA LEU A 198 41.17 -16.22 -19.55
C LEU A 198 39.68 -15.84 -19.64
N ALA A 199 39.13 -15.74 -20.84
CA ALA A 199 37.71 -15.44 -21.04
C ALA A 199 36.81 -16.53 -20.44
N TYR A 200 37.20 -17.81 -20.56
CA TYR A 200 36.49 -18.93 -19.94
C TYR A 200 36.49 -18.87 -18.41
N GLN A 201 37.62 -18.50 -17.79
CA GLN A 201 37.71 -18.32 -16.34
C GLN A 201 36.79 -17.20 -15.86
N VAL A 202 36.79 -16.05 -16.54
CA VAL A 202 35.89 -14.92 -16.25
C VAL A 202 34.42 -15.34 -16.40
N TYR A 203 34.07 -16.00 -17.51
CA TYR A 203 32.73 -16.52 -17.74
C TYR A 203 32.27 -17.48 -16.62
N THR A 204 33.13 -18.41 -16.23
CA THR A 204 32.84 -19.39 -15.16
C THR A 204 32.64 -18.68 -13.82
N GLN A 205 33.47 -17.70 -13.49
CA GLN A 205 33.36 -16.93 -12.25
C GLN A 205 32.06 -16.13 -12.19
N VAL A 206 31.68 -15.43 -13.26
CA VAL A 206 30.42 -14.67 -13.31
C VAL A 206 29.21 -15.63 -13.30
N SER A 207 29.33 -16.80 -13.92
CA SER A 207 28.28 -17.83 -13.86
C SER A 207 27.99 -18.27 -12.42
N GLN A 208 29.03 -18.47 -11.60
CA GLN A 208 28.87 -18.80 -10.18
C GLN A 208 28.23 -17.64 -9.41
N GLN A 209 28.67 -16.41 -9.67
CA GLN A 209 28.08 -15.21 -9.06
C GLN A 209 26.60 -15.06 -9.41
N LEU A 210 26.20 -15.36 -10.65
CA LEU A 210 24.81 -15.33 -11.07
C LEU A 210 23.95 -16.32 -10.26
N GLN A 211 24.44 -17.54 -10.02
CA GLN A 211 23.72 -18.51 -9.20
C GLN A 211 23.58 -18.03 -7.75
N MET A 212 24.64 -17.47 -7.18
CA MET A 212 24.58 -16.89 -5.83
C MET A 212 23.61 -15.70 -5.75
N ALA A 213 23.60 -14.82 -6.75
CA ALA A 213 22.67 -13.69 -6.81
C ALA A 213 21.21 -14.16 -6.90
N ARG A 214 20.92 -15.19 -7.70
CA ARG A 214 19.59 -15.82 -7.77
C ARG A 214 19.16 -16.41 -6.44
N ALA A 215 20.05 -17.20 -5.81
CA ALA A 215 19.80 -17.77 -4.49
C ALA A 215 19.54 -16.67 -3.44
N LYS A 216 20.28 -15.55 -3.50
CA LYS A 216 20.11 -14.42 -2.58
C LYS A 216 18.78 -13.69 -2.73
N VAL A 217 18.29 -13.51 -3.97
CA VAL A 217 16.94 -12.97 -4.20
C VAL A 217 15.90 -13.91 -3.58
N GLN A 218 16.03 -15.22 -3.77
CA GLN A 218 15.11 -16.22 -3.23
C GLN A 218 15.14 -16.27 -1.70
N GLU A 219 16.33 -16.20 -1.09
CA GLU A 219 16.52 -16.18 0.37
C GLU A 219 15.87 -14.96 1.02
N ILE A 220 16.00 -13.79 0.39
CA ILE A 220 15.46 -12.52 0.91
C ILE A 220 13.94 -12.40 0.65
N THR A 221 13.41 -13.14 -0.32
CA THR A 221 11.98 -13.12 -0.66
C THR A 221 11.17 -13.63 0.53
N PRO A 222 10.31 -12.79 1.13
CA PRO A 222 9.51 -13.19 2.28
C PRO A 222 8.44 -14.21 1.90
N VAL A 223 8.22 -15.19 2.78
CA VAL A 223 7.11 -16.15 2.67
C VAL A 223 5.98 -15.73 3.60
N TYR A 224 4.75 -15.68 3.07
CA TYR A 224 3.56 -15.30 3.82
C TYR A 224 2.61 -16.48 3.95
N THR A 225 2.01 -16.62 5.13
CA THR A 225 0.94 -17.59 5.38
C THR A 225 -0.26 -16.85 5.97
N VAL A 226 -1.39 -16.90 5.26
CA VAL A 226 -2.64 -16.30 5.74
C VAL A 226 -3.22 -17.21 6.83
N VAL A 227 -3.18 -16.75 8.08
CA VAL A 227 -3.73 -17.49 9.23
C VAL A 227 -5.26 -17.43 9.20
N GLN A 228 -5.82 -16.27 8.89
CA GLN A 228 -7.26 -16.05 8.76
C GLN A 228 -7.52 -15.18 7.52
N PRO A 229 -8.29 -15.68 6.54
CA PRO A 229 -8.63 -14.91 5.35
C PRO A 229 -9.65 -13.81 5.68
N ALA A 230 -9.72 -12.79 4.82
CA ALA A 230 -10.75 -11.78 4.91
C ALA A 230 -12.14 -12.42 4.70
N THR A 231 -13.02 -12.26 5.68
CA THR A 231 -14.39 -12.79 5.62
C THR A 231 -15.40 -11.66 5.81
N VAL A 232 -16.57 -11.80 5.18
CA VAL A 232 -17.64 -10.80 5.27
C VAL A 232 -18.20 -10.79 6.70
N PRO A 233 -18.15 -9.65 7.42
CA PRO A 233 -18.59 -9.60 8.80
C PRO A 233 -20.12 -9.69 8.91
N LEU A 234 -20.58 -10.54 9.83
CA LEU A 234 -22.02 -10.72 10.12
C LEU A 234 -22.57 -9.68 11.10
N LYS A 235 -21.70 -9.02 11.89
CA LYS A 235 -22.08 -8.03 12.90
C LYS A 235 -21.32 -6.72 12.66
N PRO A 236 -21.99 -5.57 12.78
CA PRO A 236 -21.33 -4.27 12.63
C PRO A 236 -20.38 -4.01 13.79
N ALA A 237 -19.22 -3.42 13.51
CA ALA A 237 -18.23 -3.06 14.53
C ALA A 237 -18.69 -1.91 15.43
N LYS A 238 -19.35 -0.89 14.84
CA LYS A 238 -19.84 0.30 15.53
C LYS A 238 -21.12 0.83 14.86
N PRO A 239 -21.98 1.56 15.59
CA PRO A 239 -21.93 1.80 17.04
C PRO A 239 -22.59 0.65 17.85
N ASN A 240 -22.14 0.45 19.09
CA ASN A 240 -22.75 -0.53 19.98
C ASN A 240 -24.07 0.00 20.54
N LYS A 241 -25.19 -0.50 19.99
CA LYS A 241 -26.56 -0.06 20.35
C LYS A 241 -26.84 -0.15 21.86
N LEU A 242 -26.23 -1.11 22.56
CA LEU A 242 -26.38 -1.27 24.00
C LEU A 242 -25.70 -0.14 24.78
N MET A 243 -24.49 0.26 24.38
CA MET A 243 -23.78 1.37 25.00
C MET A 243 -24.51 2.70 24.79
N ILE A 244 -25.11 2.89 23.60
CA ILE A 244 -25.97 4.04 23.31
C ILE A 244 -27.18 4.05 24.26
N LEU A 245 -27.86 2.91 24.45
CA LEU A 245 -29.01 2.81 25.34
C LEU A 245 -28.66 3.18 26.78
N ILE A 246 -27.55 2.66 27.31
CA ILE A 246 -27.06 2.99 28.65
C ILE A 246 -26.77 4.49 28.77
N GLY A 247 -26.14 5.08 27.75
CA GLY A 247 -25.89 6.53 27.71
C GLY A 247 -27.17 7.37 27.76
N PHE A 248 -28.19 7.00 26.99
CA PHE A 248 -29.49 7.69 27.03
C PHE A 248 -30.22 7.51 28.35
N MET A 249 -30.18 6.31 28.94
CA MET A 249 -30.79 6.06 30.25
C MET A 249 -30.13 6.90 31.35
N PHE A 250 -28.80 7.02 31.31
CA PHE A 250 -28.06 7.88 32.22
C PHE A 250 -28.38 9.37 32.03
N LEU A 251 -28.38 9.84 30.77
CA LEU A 251 -28.74 11.23 30.42
C LEU A 251 -30.17 11.58 30.85
N ALA A 252 -31.13 10.67 30.65
CA ALA A 252 -32.51 10.87 31.08
C ALA A 252 -32.62 10.94 32.62
N GLY A 253 -31.88 10.11 33.35
CA GLY A 253 -31.83 10.14 34.81
C GLY A 253 -31.28 11.46 35.34
N VAL A 254 -30.11 11.88 34.88
CA VAL A 254 -29.49 13.16 35.28
C VAL A 254 -30.34 14.35 34.87
N GLY A 255 -30.88 14.34 33.65
CA GLY A 255 -31.77 15.38 33.14
C GLY A 255 -33.04 15.53 34.00
N SER A 256 -33.61 14.42 34.45
CA SER A 256 -34.80 14.43 35.32
C SER A 256 -34.49 15.02 36.69
N VAL A 257 -33.35 14.65 37.30
CA VAL A 257 -32.90 15.20 38.59
C VAL A 257 -32.62 16.70 38.46
N GLY A 258 -31.90 17.12 37.41
CA GLY A 258 -31.62 18.54 37.16
C GLY A 258 -32.88 19.37 36.92
N TRP A 259 -33.84 18.83 36.16
CA TRP A 259 -35.13 19.49 35.93
C TRP A 259 -35.93 19.69 37.21
N ILE A 260 -35.99 18.66 38.06
CA ILE A 260 -36.72 18.72 39.34
C ILE A 260 -36.07 19.70 40.31
N LEU A 261 -34.74 19.72 40.41
CA LEU A 261 -34.02 20.52 41.42
C LEU A 261 -33.82 21.98 41.01
N PHE A 262 -33.50 22.27 39.74
CA PHE A 262 -33.15 23.63 39.31
C PHE A 262 -34.25 24.29 38.49
N VAL A 263 -34.85 23.58 37.53
CA VAL A 263 -35.78 24.19 36.57
C VAL A 263 -37.14 24.45 37.20
N LYS A 264 -37.62 23.52 38.04
CA LYS A 264 -38.90 23.66 38.73
C LYS A 264 -38.93 24.85 39.70
N ASP A 265 -37.83 25.09 40.41
CA ASP A 265 -37.71 26.20 41.36
C ASP A 265 -37.47 27.55 40.66
N LEU A 266 -36.71 27.57 39.57
CA LEU A 266 -36.47 28.78 38.78
C LEU A 266 -37.75 29.26 38.06
N LEU A 267 -38.57 28.34 37.52
CA LEU A 267 -39.89 28.68 36.94
C LEU A 267 -40.92 29.16 37.98
N LYS A 268 -40.87 28.64 39.21
CA LYS A 268 -41.71 29.13 40.32
C LYS A 268 -41.29 30.53 40.78
N GLY A 269 -39.99 30.82 40.81
CA GLY A 269 -39.46 32.15 41.13
C GLY A 269 -39.93 33.23 40.15
N TRP A 270 -39.93 32.93 38.84
CA TRP A 270 -40.42 33.85 37.82
C TRP A 270 -41.93 34.13 37.86
N LYS A 271 -42.75 33.11 38.17
CA LYS A 271 -44.21 33.31 38.35
C LYS A 271 -44.57 34.14 39.59
N LYS A 272 -43.70 34.22 40.59
CA LYS A 272 -43.91 35.03 41.80
C LYS A 272 -43.54 36.50 41.64
N GLN A 273 -42.74 36.85 40.62
CA GLN A 273 -42.37 38.25 40.31
C GLN A 273 -43.32 38.91 39.31
N THR A 274 -44.29 38.19 38.76
CA THR A 274 -45.24 38.67 37.72
C THR A 274 -46.68 38.82 38.23
N ILE A 275 -46.91 38.81 39.56
CA ILE A 275 -48.18 39.15 40.20
C ILE A 275 -47.97 40.39 41.07
#